data_AF-A0A9D4LKF6-F1
#
_entry.id   AF-A0A9D4LKF6-F1
#
_cell.length_a   1.000
_cell.length_b   1.000
_cell.length_c   1.000
_cell.angle_alpha   90.00
_cell.angle_beta   90.00
_cell.angle_gamma   90.00
#
_symmetry.space_group_name_H-M   'P 1'
#
loop_
_entity.id
_entity.type
_entity.pdbx_description
1 polymer ?
#
loop_
_entity_poly.entity_id
_entity_poly.type
_entity_poly.pdbx_seq_one_letter_code
_entity_poly.pdbx_strand_id
1 'polypeptide(L)'
;TGSLTHMNMLQMPITSIHFSEDHIYAVCRDKLIRTYSLELKSGQVIECSGIATCCHVSDGMVIIGDRDGLCEGRPLSKLLKCACKFGGCTLEFSTLDHLRLHVLSDHVNTTMGKCSYTGCAHSFHKEDRRQDHMLRHLK
;
A
#
# COMPACT_ATOMS: atom_id res chain seq x y z
N THR A 1 -12.32 24.36 -12.53
CA THR A 1 -11.50 24.62 -11.33
C THR A 1 -11.13 23.28 -10.72
N GLY A 2 -9.95 22.76 -11.03
CA GLY A 2 -9.52 21.46 -10.50
C GLY A 2 -9.13 21.60 -9.04
N SER A 3 -9.76 20.84 -8.14
CA SER A 3 -9.33 20.75 -6.74
C SER A 3 -8.14 19.81 -6.64
N LEU A 4 -7.02 20.28 -6.10
CA LEU A 4 -5.87 19.43 -5.80
C LEU A 4 -6.23 18.52 -4.64
N THR A 5 -6.32 17.22 -4.90
CA THR A 5 -6.54 16.20 -3.86
C THR A 5 -5.24 15.43 -3.65
N HIS A 6 -4.68 15.47 -2.44
CA HIS A 6 -3.55 14.63 -2.09
C HIS A 6 -4.07 13.22 -1.82
N MET A 7 -3.63 12.25 -2.63
CA MET A 7 -3.80 10.83 -2.32
C MET A 7 -2.64 10.41 -1.42
N ASN A 8 -2.96 9.65 -0.36
CA ASN A 8 -2.07 9.11 0.69
C ASN A 8 -0.57 9.42 0.55
N MET A 9 0.01 10.08 1.56
CA MET A 9 1.46 10.33 1.62
C MET A 9 2.23 9.00 1.69
N LEU A 10 2.79 8.59 0.56
CA LEU A 10 3.65 7.41 0.49
C LEU A 10 5.01 7.73 1.08
N GLN A 11 5.51 6.82 1.92
CA GLN A 11 6.83 6.98 2.54
C GLN A 11 7.97 6.67 1.58
N MET A 12 7.66 6.02 0.45
CA MET A 12 8.64 5.59 -0.53
C MET A 12 8.53 6.41 -1.82
N PRO A 13 9.66 6.75 -2.46
CA PRO A 13 9.63 7.49 -3.72
C PRO A 13 8.87 6.75 -4.81
N ILE A 14 7.99 7.49 -5.49
CA ILE A 14 7.27 7.03 -6.67
C ILE A 14 8.23 7.08 -7.87
N THR A 15 8.39 5.96 -8.58
CA THR A 15 9.22 5.84 -9.79
C THR A 15 8.45 6.15 -11.06
N SER A 16 7.18 5.75 -11.10
CA SER A 16 6.27 6.06 -12.21
C SER A 16 4.82 6.05 -11.74
N ILE A 17 3.96 6.72 -12.51
CA ILE A 17 2.52 6.72 -12.32
C ILE A 17 1.88 6.32 -13.64
N HIS A 18 0.88 5.45 -13.58
CA HIS A 18 0.05 5.10 -14.72
C HIS A 18 -1.42 5.32 -14.38
N PHE A 19 -2.18 5.89 -15.31
CA PHE A 19 -3.62 6.09 -15.17
C PHE A 19 -4.33 5.23 -16.22
N SER A 20 -5.31 4.45 -15.78
CA SER A 20 -6.13 3.61 -16.65
C SER A 20 -7.55 3.62 -16.14
N GLU A 21 -8.48 4.06 -16.99
CA GLU A 21 -9.91 4.22 -16.68
C GLU A 21 -10.16 5.10 -15.45
N ASP A 22 -10.43 4.48 -14.30
CA ASP A 22 -10.68 5.13 -13.00
C ASP A 22 -9.57 4.83 -11.97
N HIS A 23 -8.52 4.14 -12.39
CA HIS A 23 -7.48 3.64 -11.51
C HIS A 23 -6.15 4.37 -11.71
N ILE A 24 -5.56 4.80 -10.60
CA ILE A 24 -4.19 5.31 -10.56
C ILE A 24 -3.28 4.24 -10.01
N TYR A 25 -2.18 3.95 -10.71
CA TYR A 25 -1.16 3.00 -10.33
C TYR A 25 0.11 3.77 -10.00
N ALA A 26 0.50 3.80 -8.73
CA ALA A 26 1.72 4.43 -8.25
C ALA A 26 2.79 3.36 -8.02
N VAL A 27 3.81 3.33 -8.88
CA VAL A 27 4.94 2.40 -8.77
C VAL A 27 5.96 2.97 -7.80
N CYS A 28 6.38 2.18 -6.81
CA CYS A 28 7.23 2.64 -5.72
C CYS A 28 8.52 1.79 -5.62
N ARG A 29 9.56 2.35 -5.00
CA ARG A 29 10.86 1.66 -4.84
C ARG A 29 10.87 0.51 -3.83
N ASP A 30 9.76 0.26 -3.14
CA ASP A 30 9.57 -0.80 -2.16
C ASP A 30 9.07 -2.12 -2.76
N LYS A 31 9.15 -2.27 -4.09
CA LYS A 31 8.63 -3.42 -4.85
C LYS A 31 7.10 -3.54 -4.81
N LEU A 32 6.41 -2.43 -4.55
CA LEU A 32 4.95 -2.37 -4.52
C LEU A 32 4.45 -1.37 -5.56
N ILE A 33 3.34 -1.74 -6.20
CA ILE A 33 2.49 -0.84 -6.97
C ILE A 33 1.22 -0.63 -6.16
N ARG A 34 0.98 0.61 -5.75
CA ARG A 34 -0.26 0.99 -5.05
C ARG A 34 -1.26 1.46 -6.07
N THR A 35 -2.40 0.79 -6.16
CA THR A 35 -3.49 1.18 -7.05
C THR A 35 -4.56 1.91 -6.25
N TYR A 36 -5.23 2.87 -6.86
CA TYR A 36 -6.28 3.67 -6.24
C TYR A 36 -7.47 3.76 -7.19
N SER A 37 -8.63 3.29 -6.77
CA SER A 37 -9.90 3.57 -7.46
C SER A 37 -10.41 4.92 -7.00
N LEU A 38 -10.66 5.82 -7.94
CA LEU A 38 -11.20 7.15 -7.64
C LEU A 38 -12.69 7.08 -7.32
N GLU A 39 -13.43 6.16 -7.96
CA GLU A 39 -14.85 5.89 -7.71
C GLU A 39 -15.08 5.32 -6.31
N LEU A 40 -14.39 4.23 -5.97
CA LEU A 40 -14.56 3.53 -4.70
C LEU A 40 -13.82 4.18 -3.54
N LYS A 41 -12.88 5.09 -3.83
CA LYS A 41 -11.96 5.70 -2.85
C LYS A 41 -11.21 4.65 -2.02
N SER A 42 -10.99 3.48 -2.61
CA SER A 42 -10.22 2.38 -2.04
C SER A 42 -8.90 2.23 -2.77
N GLY A 43 -7.92 1.63 -2.10
CA GLY A 43 -6.65 1.32 -2.72
C GLY A 43 -6.27 -0.14 -2.57
N GLN A 44 -5.46 -0.62 -3.48
CA GLN A 44 -4.97 -1.98 -3.52
C GLN A 44 -3.45 -1.98 -3.69
N VAL A 45 -2.81 -3.11 -3.39
CA VAL A 45 -1.38 -3.28 -3.58
C VAL A 45 -1.09 -4.48 -4.46
N ILE A 46 -0.26 -4.25 -5.48
CA ILE A 46 0.29 -5.28 -6.36
C ILE A 46 1.78 -5.39 -6.06
N GLU A 47 2.24 -6.62 -5.87
CA GLU A 47 3.64 -6.87 -5.57
C GLU A 47 4.44 -7.14 -6.83
N CYS A 48 5.71 -6.73 -6.78
CA CYS A 48 6.68 -6.93 -7.82
C CYS A 48 7.80 -7.83 -7.32
N SER A 49 8.35 -8.65 -8.20
CA SER A 49 9.54 -9.46 -7.90
C SER A 49 10.77 -8.57 -7.61
N GLY A 50 10.88 -7.47 -8.37
CA GLY A 50 11.99 -6.52 -8.33
C GLY A 50 11.57 -5.09 -7.95
N ILE A 51 12.55 -4.17 -7.95
CA ILE A 51 12.27 -2.74 -7.80
C ILE A 51 11.72 -2.22 -9.12
N ALA A 52 10.39 -2.08 -9.18
CA ALA A 52 9.69 -1.63 -10.37
C ALA A 52 10.06 -0.17 -10.73
N THR A 53 10.35 0.05 -12.01
CA THR A 53 10.71 1.35 -12.58
C THR A 53 9.58 1.93 -13.41
N CYS A 54 8.79 1.07 -14.07
CA CYS A 54 7.64 1.45 -14.88
C CYS A 54 6.52 0.41 -14.79
N CYS A 55 5.29 0.82 -15.13
CA CYS A 55 4.20 -0.11 -15.38
C CYS A 55 3.31 0.35 -16.54
N HIS A 56 2.60 -0.60 -17.15
CA HIS A 56 1.57 -0.37 -18.15
C HIS A 56 0.40 -1.31 -17.88
N VAL A 57 -0.83 -0.82 -18.05
CA VAL A 57 -2.03 -1.62 -17.83
C VAL A 57 -2.74 -1.86 -19.16
N SER A 58 -2.98 -3.13 -19.48
CA SER A 58 -3.65 -3.56 -20.71
C SER A 58 -4.35 -4.89 -20.48
N ASP A 59 -5.59 -5.02 -20.98
CA ASP A 59 -6.38 -6.27 -20.98
C ASP A 59 -6.46 -6.98 -19.63
N GLY A 60 -6.69 -6.23 -18.55
CA GLY A 60 -6.81 -6.79 -17.20
C GLY A 60 -5.48 -7.27 -16.58
N MET A 61 -4.35 -6.92 -17.20
CA MET A 61 -3.00 -7.20 -16.74
C MET A 61 -2.25 -5.89 -16.45
N VAL A 62 -1.41 -5.90 -15.43
CA VAL A 62 -0.34 -4.91 -15.27
C VAL A 62 0.98 -5.53 -15.70
N ILE A 63 1.62 -4.89 -16.66
CA ILE A 63 2.97 -5.21 -17.14
C ILE A 63 3.93 -4.30 -16.38
N ILE A 64 4.96 -4.89 -15.79
CA ILE A 64 5.87 -4.23 -14.86
C ILE A 64 7.29 -4.42 -15.40
N GLY A 65 8.02 -3.32 -15.55
CA GLY A 65 9.45 -3.34 -15.83
C GLY A 65 10.21 -2.96 -14.57
N ASP A 66 11.29 -3.69 -14.26
CA ASP A 66 12.11 -3.44 -13.08
C ASP A 66 13.47 -2.80 -13.40
N ARG A 67 14.28 -2.58 -12.36
CA ARG A 67 15.61 -1.98 -12.48
C ARG A 67 16.65 -2.93 -13.07
N ASP A 68 16.43 -4.24 -12.98
CA ASP A 68 17.36 -5.28 -13.40
C ASP A 68 17.11 -5.71 -14.86
N GLY A 69 16.13 -5.09 -15.53
CA GLY A 69 15.78 -5.33 -16.92
C GLY A 69 14.80 -6.49 -17.11
N LEU A 70 14.15 -6.96 -16.04
CA LEU A 70 13.11 -7.97 -16.11
C LEU A 70 11.75 -7.31 -16.33
N CYS A 71 10.91 -8.00 -17.11
CA CYS A 71 9.51 -7.65 -17.32
C CYS A 71 8.63 -8.79 -16.83
N GLU A 72 7.63 -8.47 -16.02
CA GLU A 72 6.65 -9.44 -15.55
C GLU A 72 5.21 -8.94 -15.76
N GLY A 73 4.30 -9.88 -16.00
CA GLY A 73 2.87 -9.62 -16.11
C GLY A 73 2.13 -10.12 -14.88
N ARG A 74 1.31 -9.25 -14.28
CA ARG A 74 0.45 -9.59 -13.14
C ARG A 74 -1.01 -9.36 -13.50
N PRO A 75 -1.92 -10.33 -13.28
CA PRO A 75 -3.34 -10.08 -13.44
C PRO A 75 -3.84 -9.09 -12.37
N LEU A 76 -4.74 -8.20 -12.78
CA LEU A 76 -5.50 -7.34 -11.88
C LEU A 76 -6.53 -8.18 -11.11
N SER A 77 -6.07 -8.89 -10.07
CA SER A 77 -6.94 -9.73 -9.25
C SER A 77 -7.88 -8.87 -8.39
N LYS A 78 -9.19 -8.99 -8.61
CA LYS A 78 -10.26 -8.22 -7.92
C LYS A 78 -10.54 -8.61 -6.46
N LEU A 79 -9.82 -9.57 -5.88
CA LEU A 79 -10.16 -10.12 -4.55
C LEU A 79 -9.03 -9.87 -3.56
N LEU A 80 -9.06 -8.70 -2.92
CA LEU A 80 -8.27 -8.40 -1.73
C LEU A 80 -9.19 -8.45 -0.53
N LYS A 81 -8.75 -9.12 0.54
CA LYS A 81 -9.57 -9.35 1.75
C LYS A 81 -8.95 -8.71 3.00
N CYS A 82 -7.67 -8.37 2.95
CA CYS A 82 -6.92 -7.92 4.11
C CYS A 82 -6.83 -6.38 4.10
N ALA A 83 -7.87 -5.71 4.60
CA ALA A 83 -7.91 -4.25 4.69
C ALA A 83 -7.11 -3.70 5.87
N CYS A 84 -6.38 -2.61 5.65
CA CYS A 84 -5.75 -1.85 6.73
C CYS A 84 -6.81 -1.06 7.51
N LYS A 85 -6.69 -1.03 8.85
CA LYS A 85 -7.62 -0.30 9.75
C LYS A 85 -6.94 0.83 10.53
N PHE A 86 -5.81 1.31 10.05
CA PHE A 86 -5.01 2.31 10.73
C PHE A 86 -5.31 3.71 10.19
N GLY A 87 -5.65 4.67 11.05
CA GLY A 87 -5.59 6.11 10.76
C GLY A 87 -6.23 6.59 9.45
N GLY A 88 -7.28 5.93 8.94
CA GLY A 88 -7.90 6.28 7.65
C GLY A 88 -7.19 5.75 6.41
N CYS A 89 -6.23 4.83 6.56
CA CYS A 89 -5.62 4.09 5.45
C CYS A 89 -6.71 3.26 4.73
N THR A 90 -6.75 3.38 3.40
CA THR A 90 -7.72 2.70 2.53
C THR A 90 -7.11 1.57 1.71
N LEU A 91 -5.87 1.17 2.03
CA LEU A 91 -5.17 0.10 1.32
C LEU A 91 -5.65 -1.28 1.76
N GLU A 92 -5.91 -2.11 0.75
CA GLU A 92 -6.25 -3.51 0.88
C GLU A 92 -5.14 -4.39 0.27
N PHE A 93 -4.93 -5.55 0.88
CA PHE A 93 -3.87 -6.48 0.52
C PHE A 93 -4.42 -7.86 0.17
N SER A 94 -3.69 -8.57 -0.68
CA SER A 94 -4.01 -9.93 -1.12
C SER A 94 -3.73 -10.97 -0.04
N THR A 95 -2.75 -10.70 0.82
CA THR A 95 -2.35 -11.58 1.92
C THR A 95 -2.24 -10.81 3.24
N LEU A 96 -2.37 -11.53 4.35
CA LEU A 96 -2.21 -10.99 5.69
C LEU A 96 -0.75 -10.60 5.97
N ASP A 97 0.22 -11.32 5.40
CA ASP A 97 1.63 -11.04 5.61
C ASP A 97 2.05 -9.70 4.99
N HIS A 98 1.48 -9.34 3.84
CA HIS A 98 1.74 -8.03 3.22
C HIS A 98 1.08 -6.90 4.00
N LEU A 99 -0.13 -7.13 4.54
CA LEU A 99 -0.74 -6.19 5.47
C LEU A 99 0.12 -6.00 6.73
N ARG A 100 0.71 -7.08 7.28
CA ARG A 100 1.65 -6.99 8.41
C ARG A 100 2.87 -6.16 8.07
N LEU A 101 3.53 -6.46 6.95
CA LEU A 101 4.69 -5.69 6.51
C LEU A 101 4.34 -4.20 6.35
N HIS A 102 3.24 -3.87 5.69
CA HIS A 102 2.76 -2.50 5.54
C HIS A 102 2.51 -1.80 6.88
N VAL A 103 1.83 -2.44 7.82
CA VAL A 103 1.55 -1.84 9.14
C VAL A 103 2.86 -1.57 9.88
N LEU A 104 3.80 -2.52 9.84
CA LEU A 104 5.10 -2.39 10.49
C LEU A 104 5.97 -1.30 9.84
N SER A 105 6.00 -1.20 8.52
CA SER A 105 6.83 -0.21 7.81
C SER A 105 6.23 1.19 7.87
N ASP A 106 4.94 1.33 7.56
CA ASP A 106 4.32 2.60 7.22
C ASP A 106 3.59 3.24 8.43
N HIS A 107 3.13 2.45 9.38
CA HIS A 107 2.31 2.96 10.49
C HIS A 107 3.01 2.94 11.84
N VAL A 108 3.86 1.94 12.09
CA VAL A 108 4.60 1.85 13.36
C VAL A 108 5.72 2.89 13.43
N ASN A 109 6.46 3.12 12.35
CA ASN A 109 7.62 4.05 12.38
C ASN A 109 7.26 5.54 12.49
N THR A 110 5.98 5.92 12.41
CA THR A 110 5.57 7.33 12.21
C THR A 110 4.85 8.00 13.38
N THR A 111 4.32 7.25 14.35
CA THR A 111 3.40 7.81 15.36
C THR A 111 3.87 7.56 16.80
N MET A 112 4.56 8.54 17.40
CA MET A 112 5.01 8.45 18.80
C MET A 112 3.84 8.34 19.78
N GLY A 113 3.88 7.32 20.65
CA GLY A 113 3.16 7.30 21.93
C GLY A 113 1.74 6.72 21.96
N LYS A 114 0.97 6.70 20.87
CA LYS A 114 -0.41 6.19 20.84
C LYS A 114 -0.66 5.21 19.70
N CYS A 115 -1.50 4.21 19.95
CA CYS A 115 -2.03 3.33 18.91
C CYS A 115 -3.07 4.08 18.07
N SER A 116 -2.90 4.11 16.74
CA SER A 116 -3.91 4.66 15.82
C SER A 116 -4.72 3.57 15.09
N TYR A 117 -4.68 2.34 15.58
CA TYR A 117 -5.56 1.27 15.09
C TYR A 117 -7.00 1.55 15.53
N THR A 118 -7.95 1.40 14.60
CA THR A 118 -9.37 1.73 14.86
C THR A 118 -9.92 0.95 16.06
N GLY A 119 -10.44 1.68 17.05
CA GLY A 119 -10.99 1.09 18.28
C GLY A 119 -9.96 0.74 19.36
N CYS A 120 -8.67 1.07 19.18
CA CYS A 120 -7.65 0.86 20.19
C CYS A 120 -7.24 2.18 20.89
N ALA A 121 -7.21 2.19 22.22
CA ALA A 121 -6.85 3.35 23.03
C ALA A 121 -5.50 3.19 23.78
N HIS A 122 -4.70 2.17 23.44
CA HIS A 122 -3.43 1.94 24.14
C HIS A 122 -2.35 2.95 23.76
N SER A 123 -1.58 3.36 24.76
CA SER A 123 -0.38 4.18 24.63
C SER A 123 0.87 3.40 25.05
N PHE A 124 2.00 3.73 24.44
CA PHE A 124 3.25 3.02 24.64
C PHE A 124 4.40 4.02 24.82
N HIS A 125 5.24 3.77 25.83
CA HIS A 125 6.48 4.52 26.05
C HIS A 125 7.71 3.89 25.35
N LYS A 126 7.58 2.65 24.86
CA LYS A 126 8.63 1.92 24.15
C LYS A 126 8.13 1.43 22.80
N GLU A 127 8.95 1.62 21.77
CA GLU A 127 8.66 1.24 20.39
C GLU A 127 8.44 -0.26 20.23
N ASP A 128 9.33 -1.11 20.76
CA ASP A 128 9.22 -2.57 20.66
C ASP A 128 7.88 -3.09 21.21
N ARG A 129 7.44 -2.55 22.36
CA ARG A 129 6.15 -2.93 22.97
C ARG A 129 4.96 -2.51 22.11
N ARG A 130 5.07 -1.38 21.42
CA ARG A 130 4.06 -0.92 20.48
C ARG A 130 4.02 -1.83 19.26
N GLN A 131 5.18 -2.22 18.72
CA GLN A 131 5.29 -3.10 17.56
C GLN A 131 4.68 -4.47 17.85
N ASP A 132 5.04 -5.10 18.97
CA ASP A 132 4.43 -6.35 19.44
C ASP A 132 2.92 -6.23 19.63
N HIS A 133 2.46 -5.09 20.15
CA HIS A 133 1.03 -4.83 20.29
C HIS A 133 0.33 -4.73 18.93
N MET A 134 0.92 -4.06 17.94
CA MET A 134 0.31 -3.93 16.61
C MET A 134 0.13 -5.28 15.92
N LEU A 135 1.09 -6.19 16.07
CA LEU A 135 0.98 -7.53 15.52
C LEU A 135 -0.21 -8.32 16.09
N ARG A 136 -0.71 -7.98 17.29
CA ARG A 136 -1.90 -8.63 17.86
C ARG A 136 -3.20 -8.20 17.18
N HIS A 137 -3.25 -7.04 16.55
CA HIS A 137 -4.42 -6.60 15.75
C HIS A 137 -4.53 -7.30 14.40
N LEU A 138 -3.47 -8.00 13.98
CA LEU A 138 -3.33 -8.66 12.68
C LEU A 138 -3.33 -10.20 12.81
N LYS A 139 -3.90 -10.70 13.90
CA LYS A 139 -4.13 -12.13 14.16
C LYS A 139 -5.53 -12.55 13.75
#